data_AF-A0A3A8J051-F1
#
_entry.id   AF-A0A3A8J051-F1
#
_cell.length_a   1.000
_cell.length_b   1.000
_cell.length_c   1.000
_cell.angle_alpha   90.00
_cell.angle_beta   90.00
_cell.angle_gamma   90.00
#
_symmetry.space_group_name_H-M   'P 1'
#
loop_
_entity.id
_entity.type
_entity.pdbx_description
1 polymer ?
#
loop_
_entity_poly.entity_id
_entity_poly.type
_entity_poly.pdbx_seq_one_letter_code
_entity_poly.pdbx_strand_id
1 'polypeptide(L)'
;MDVWLEGRKVRLDPQHALGKGGEADVYDLGDGRALKVFKQPEHPDYLGLLPEQAAAKARLVEHQRKLRAFPSGLPARVVTPQALATDKKGAEVLGYAMRKLDGVEPLRRWSEPAFRRAGGKAADALTVLAGLHRGLAAVHSAGVVVGDFNDLNVLTVGTDAYFIDADSFQFGPFLCPVFTEKFLDPLRLDPGARTLTPSRPATVESDWYAFAVTVMQSLLCVGPQGGIHKPKAQAARLNAVGRMLQRVTVFHPDVQYPKPALPRASLPDDLLHLFHQVFVEDRRGAFPLPVLEGLRFTVCASCGLEHARAACPTCQPHAMVAATPVSAVRGQVTAKRTFTTRGVLVHASAEDGSVRFVYHADGAYRREDGRTVMRGALDPTLRWAVQGDVTLLGQRGRVAVFTPGREQEFLGVDVCDHRPVFAANARHRFWASDGGLWRDGVYGAERWGDVLQGQTRLFVGPRFGLGFHRAAGLRGAFLFNVERKGLRDGLALPWPSGQLLDAEAVFDTDSVWLLLAEEANGRTVHHAVLLGLDGAVRASARADAGDGSWLGTLGGKCAVGGALFCATDAGLTRVELQQGQLVAVREFPDAEPFVDAGRGLLLSREGLTVVGAQDLTVLRMT
;
A
#
# COMPACT_ATOMS: atom_id res chain seq x y z
N MET A 1 -28.52 -11.01 4.90
CA MET A 1 -29.26 -10.47 3.74
C MET A 1 -29.32 -11.55 2.69
N ASP A 2 -30.50 -11.82 2.14
CA ASP A 2 -30.64 -12.74 1.01
C ASP A 2 -30.51 -11.96 -0.30
N VAL A 3 -29.63 -12.41 -1.19
CA VAL A 3 -29.42 -11.80 -2.51
C VAL A 3 -29.91 -12.75 -3.58
N TRP A 4 -30.63 -12.24 -4.57
CA TRP A 4 -31.07 -12.98 -5.74
C TRP A 4 -30.37 -12.44 -7.00
N LEU A 5 -29.83 -13.34 -7.81
CA LEU A 5 -29.20 -13.02 -9.08
C LEU A 5 -29.85 -13.90 -10.14
N GLU A 6 -30.40 -13.29 -11.19
CA GLU A 6 -31.02 -14.02 -12.32
C GLU A 6 -32.08 -15.05 -11.85
N GLY A 7 -32.87 -14.69 -10.83
CA GLY A 7 -33.91 -15.55 -10.27
C GLY A 7 -33.41 -16.68 -9.36
N ARG A 8 -32.12 -16.70 -8.99
CA ARG A 8 -31.54 -17.69 -8.05
C ARG A 8 -31.02 -17.01 -6.79
N LYS A 9 -31.26 -17.64 -5.64
CA LYS A 9 -30.70 -17.18 -4.36
C LYS A 9 -29.19 -17.45 -4.34
N VAL A 10 -28.41 -16.41 -4.04
CA VAL A 10 -26.96 -16.46 -3.84
C VAL A 10 -26.66 -16.42 -2.35
N ARG A 11 -25.82 -17.34 -1.87
CA ARG A 11 -25.32 -17.34 -0.49
C ARG A 11 -24.03 -16.53 -0.44
N LEU A 12 -24.01 -15.49 0.39
CA LEU A 12 -22.80 -14.71 0.64
C LEU A 12 -21.92 -15.46 1.66
N ASP A 13 -20.72 -15.86 1.25
CA ASP A 13 -19.74 -16.53 2.09
C ASP A 13 -18.52 -15.62 2.30
N PRO A 14 -18.18 -15.23 3.54
CA PRO A 14 -16.98 -14.43 3.82
C PRO A 14 -15.67 -15.06 3.35
N GLN A 15 -15.59 -16.39 3.20
CA GLN A 15 -14.40 -17.05 2.66
C GLN A 15 -14.16 -16.70 1.19
N HIS A 16 -15.24 -16.41 0.45
CA HIS A 16 -15.20 -15.99 -0.95
C HIS A 16 -15.20 -14.47 -1.10
N ALA A 17 -14.99 -13.71 -0.02
CA ALA A 17 -14.83 -12.26 -0.12
C ALA A 17 -13.54 -11.92 -0.89
N LEU A 18 -13.67 -11.20 -1.99
CA LEU A 18 -12.55 -10.70 -2.79
C LEU A 18 -12.04 -9.35 -2.29
N GLY A 19 -12.91 -8.57 -1.65
CA GLY A 19 -12.55 -7.27 -1.13
C GLY A 19 -13.69 -6.61 -0.35
N LYS A 20 -13.29 -5.71 0.54
CA LYS A 20 -14.19 -4.91 1.38
C LYS A 20 -13.94 -3.42 1.11
N GLY A 21 -14.86 -2.78 0.38
CA GLY A 21 -14.82 -1.35 0.10
C GLY A 21 -15.56 -0.52 1.15
N GLY A 22 -15.54 0.82 1.03
CA GLY A 22 -16.34 1.69 1.92
C GLY A 22 -17.85 1.52 1.74
N GLU A 23 -18.30 1.17 0.52
CA GLU A 23 -19.72 1.21 0.12
C GLU A 23 -20.32 -0.17 -0.18
N ALA A 24 -19.49 -1.17 -0.45
CA ALA A 24 -19.90 -2.49 -0.87
C ALA A 24 -18.86 -3.56 -0.48
N ASP A 25 -19.33 -4.80 -0.41
CA ASP A 25 -18.49 -5.99 -0.32
C ASP A 25 -18.52 -6.73 -1.67
N VAL A 26 -17.39 -7.31 -2.07
CA VAL A 26 -17.25 -8.04 -3.33
C VAL A 26 -16.98 -9.50 -3.05
N TYR A 27 -17.75 -10.39 -3.68
CA TYR A 27 -17.67 -11.84 -3.50
C TYR A 27 -17.37 -12.55 -4.82
N ASP A 28 -16.58 -13.62 -4.77
CA ASP A 28 -16.43 -14.53 -5.90
C ASP A 28 -17.67 -15.43 -6.03
N LEU A 29 -18.24 -15.51 -7.24
CA LEU A 29 -19.35 -16.42 -7.53
C LEU A 29 -18.88 -17.82 -7.98
N GLY A 30 -17.59 -18.00 -8.26
CA GLY A 30 -17.01 -19.28 -8.69
C GLY A 30 -17.30 -19.65 -10.15
N ASP A 31 -17.99 -18.79 -10.89
CA ASP A 31 -18.35 -18.98 -12.31
C ASP A 31 -17.66 -17.97 -13.24
N GLY A 32 -16.59 -17.32 -12.75
CA GLY A 32 -15.87 -16.25 -13.46
C GLY A 32 -16.48 -14.85 -13.28
N ARG A 33 -17.55 -14.72 -12.49
CA ARG A 33 -18.13 -13.43 -12.09
C ARG A 33 -17.83 -13.11 -10.63
N ALA A 34 -17.82 -11.82 -10.34
CA ALA A 34 -17.80 -11.28 -8.99
C ALA A 34 -19.14 -10.59 -8.70
N LEU A 35 -19.63 -10.71 -7.48
CA LEU A 35 -20.85 -10.07 -7.00
C LEU A 35 -20.49 -8.92 -6.07
N LYS A 36 -20.79 -7.68 -6.48
CA LYS A 36 -20.72 -6.49 -5.64
C LYS A 36 -22.05 -6.32 -4.91
N VAL A 37 -22.04 -6.31 -3.58
CA VAL A 37 -23.23 -6.15 -2.72
C VAL A 37 -23.11 -4.86 -1.93
N PHE A 38 -24.09 -3.96 -2.05
CA PHE A 38 -24.06 -2.67 -1.36
C PHE A 38 -24.33 -2.84 0.13
N LYS A 39 -23.56 -2.11 0.94
CA LYS A 39 -23.75 -2.05 2.39
C LYS A 39 -25.03 -1.29 2.72
N GLN A 40 -25.88 -1.94 3.51
CA GLN A 40 -27.09 -1.32 4.04
C GLN A 40 -26.74 -0.33 5.17
N PRO A 41 -27.60 0.64 5.51
CA PRO A 41 -27.35 1.58 6.62
C PRO A 41 -27.07 0.89 7.96
N GLU A 42 -27.56 -0.32 8.16
CA GLU A 42 -27.38 -1.12 9.38
C GLU A 42 -26.07 -1.93 9.38
N HIS A 43 -25.24 -1.80 8.34
CA HIS A 43 -23.99 -2.53 8.22
C HIS A 43 -23.04 -2.21 9.40
N PRO A 44 -22.30 -3.19 9.96
CA PRO A 44 -21.42 -2.98 11.12
C PRO A 44 -20.36 -1.87 10.97
N ASP A 45 -19.97 -1.55 9.73
CA ASP A 45 -19.02 -0.47 9.45
C ASP A 45 -19.62 0.93 9.58
N TYR A 46 -20.96 1.06 9.55
CA TYR A 46 -21.67 2.33 9.70
C TYR A 46 -22.29 2.49 11.09
N LEU A 47 -22.08 1.51 11.99
CA LEU A 47 -22.68 1.52 13.31
C LEU A 47 -22.18 2.73 14.12
N GLY A 48 -23.11 3.60 14.54
CA GLY A 48 -22.82 4.83 15.26
C GLY A 48 -22.40 6.01 14.38
N LEU A 49 -22.39 5.83 13.05
CA LEU A 49 -21.98 6.83 12.07
C LEU A 49 -23.19 7.35 11.28
N LEU A 50 -24.00 8.21 11.91
CA LEU A 50 -25.26 8.71 11.34
C LEU A 50 -25.12 9.32 9.93
N PRO A 51 -24.09 10.14 9.62
CA PRO A 51 -23.90 10.69 8.28
C PRO A 51 -23.69 9.59 7.21
N GLU A 52 -22.92 8.57 7.53
CA GLU A 52 -22.58 7.45 6.65
C GLU A 52 -23.80 6.56 6.40
N GLN A 53 -24.65 6.37 7.42
CA GLN A 53 -25.94 5.70 7.29
C GLN A 53 -26.89 6.46 6.35
N ALA A 54 -26.96 7.79 6.51
CA ALA A 54 -27.76 8.65 5.64
C ALA A 54 -27.24 8.64 4.19
N ALA A 55 -25.92 8.70 4.00
CA ALA A 55 -25.28 8.60 2.70
C ALA A 55 -25.56 7.26 2.01
N ALA A 56 -25.46 6.15 2.75
CA ALA A 56 -25.81 4.82 2.24
C ALA A 56 -27.27 4.75 1.77
N LYS A 57 -28.21 5.32 2.55
CA LYS A 57 -29.63 5.38 2.17
C LYS A 57 -29.85 6.19 0.88
N ALA A 58 -29.23 7.36 0.77
CA ALA A 58 -29.34 8.19 -0.43
C ALA A 58 -28.77 7.48 -1.68
N ARG A 59 -27.59 6.86 -1.54
CA ARG A 59 -26.94 6.09 -2.60
C ARG A 59 -27.79 4.91 -3.08
N LEU A 60 -28.37 4.14 -2.15
CA LEU A 60 -29.23 3.01 -2.49
C LEU A 60 -30.49 3.43 -3.28
N VAL A 61 -31.07 4.60 -2.97
CA VAL A 61 -32.20 5.18 -3.72
C VAL A 61 -31.78 5.53 -5.15
N GLU A 62 -30.61 6.16 -5.34
CA GLU A 62 -30.11 6.47 -6.66
C GLU A 62 -29.80 5.22 -7.48
N HIS A 63 -29.18 4.21 -6.87
CA HIS A 63 -28.81 2.94 -7.51
C HIS A 63 -30.01 2.22 -8.14
N GLN A 64 -31.22 2.39 -7.59
CA GLN A 64 -32.44 1.83 -8.19
C GLN A 64 -32.65 2.32 -9.63
N ARG A 65 -32.29 3.56 -9.93
CA ARG A 65 -32.45 4.15 -11.27
C ARG A 65 -31.17 4.03 -12.08
N LYS A 66 -30.03 4.37 -11.48
CA LYS A 66 -28.72 4.44 -12.14
C LYS A 66 -28.31 3.11 -12.77
N LEU A 67 -28.39 2.01 -12.01
CA LEU A 67 -27.93 0.70 -12.48
C LEU A 67 -28.80 0.12 -13.60
N ARG A 68 -30.09 0.46 -13.61
CA ARG A 68 -31.02 0.07 -14.70
C ARG A 68 -30.78 0.89 -15.98
N ALA A 69 -30.26 2.10 -15.84
CA ALA A 69 -29.93 3.01 -16.94
C ALA A 69 -28.45 2.94 -17.36
N PHE A 70 -27.68 1.98 -16.83
CA PHE A 70 -26.25 1.91 -17.05
C PHE A 70 -25.91 1.78 -18.55
N PRO A 71 -24.96 2.57 -19.08
CA PRO A 71 -24.67 2.59 -20.51
C PRO A 71 -24.12 1.25 -21.00
N SER A 72 -24.50 0.88 -22.22
CA SER A 72 -23.93 -0.26 -22.93
C SER A 72 -22.83 0.21 -23.90
N GLY A 73 -21.97 -0.71 -24.35
CA GLY A 73 -20.94 -0.40 -25.34
C GLY A 73 -19.68 0.28 -24.79
N LEU A 74 -19.48 0.30 -23.46
CA LEU A 74 -18.21 0.74 -22.88
C LEU A 74 -17.05 -0.19 -23.30
N PRO A 75 -15.80 0.32 -23.33
CA PRO A 75 -14.64 -0.47 -23.70
C PRO A 75 -14.49 -1.73 -22.85
N ALA A 76 -13.98 -2.82 -23.44
CA ALA A 76 -13.79 -4.11 -22.73
C ALA A 76 -12.84 -4.03 -21.51
N ARG A 77 -12.08 -2.95 -21.39
CA ARG A 77 -11.21 -2.60 -20.25
C ARG A 77 -11.96 -1.88 -19.11
N VAL A 78 -13.28 -1.74 -19.20
CA VAL A 78 -14.13 -1.28 -18.10
C VAL A 78 -14.90 -2.49 -17.56
N VAL A 79 -14.81 -2.75 -16.27
CA VAL A 79 -15.62 -3.79 -15.61
C VAL A 79 -16.99 -3.18 -15.31
N THR A 80 -17.99 -3.56 -16.10
CA THR A 80 -19.35 -3.03 -16.01
C THR A 80 -20.30 -3.99 -15.28
N PRO A 81 -21.41 -3.48 -14.73
CA PRO A 81 -22.53 -4.33 -14.30
C PRO A 81 -23.04 -5.20 -15.46
N GLN A 82 -23.15 -6.51 -15.23
CA GLN A 82 -23.65 -7.49 -16.21
C GLN A 82 -25.04 -8.03 -15.85
N ALA A 83 -25.31 -8.20 -14.55
CA ALA A 83 -26.61 -8.62 -14.05
C ALA A 83 -26.90 -7.97 -12.69
N LEU A 84 -28.15 -7.53 -12.47
CA LEU A 84 -28.54 -6.91 -11.20
C LEU A 84 -28.78 -7.98 -10.13
N ALA A 85 -28.24 -7.73 -8.95
CA ALA A 85 -28.56 -8.50 -7.76
C ALA A 85 -29.68 -7.78 -7.00
N THR A 86 -30.74 -8.50 -6.68
CA THR A 86 -31.98 -7.94 -6.12
C THR A 86 -32.43 -8.65 -4.86
N ASP A 87 -33.49 -8.12 -4.26
CA ASP A 87 -34.30 -8.86 -3.30
C ASP A 87 -35.08 -10.02 -3.98
N LYS A 88 -35.76 -10.85 -3.18
CA LYS A 88 -36.53 -12.01 -3.68
C LYS A 88 -37.61 -11.61 -4.68
N LYS A 89 -38.19 -10.41 -4.55
CA LYS A 89 -39.27 -9.93 -5.44
C LYS A 89 -38.74 -9.29 -6.73
N GLY A 90 -37.44 -9.04 -6.85
CA GLY A 90 -36.84 -8.34 -7.98
C GLY A 90 -37.10 -6.82 -7.99
N ALA A 91 -37.64 -6.29 -6.89
CA ALA A 91 -38.04 -4.90 -6.78
C ALA A 91 -36.83 -4.00 -6.46
N GLU A 92 -36.06 -4.39 -5.45
CA GLU A 92 -34.94 -3.60 -4.94
C GLU A 92 -33.61 -4.14 -5.46
N VAL A 93 -32.80 -3.25 -6.03
CA VAL A 93 -31.42 -3.55 -6.42
C VAL A 93 -30.54 -3.44 -5.19
N LEU A 94 -29.89 -4.55 -4.84
CA LEU A 94 -29.00 -4.71 -3.69
C LEU A 94 -27.51 -4.78 -4.10
N GLY A 95 -27.25 -4.87 -5.40
CA GLY A 95 -25.90 -5.04 -5.95
C GLY A 95 -25.94 -5.37 -7.43
N TYR A 96 -24.82 -5.87 -7.95
CA TYR A 96 -24.73 -6.39 -9.30
C TYR A 96 -23.59 -7.40 -9.43
N ALA A 97 -23.73 -8.33 -10.37
CA ALA A 97 -22.65 -9.20 -10.82
C ALA A 97 -21.91 -8.56 -11.99
N MET A 98 -20.60 -8.80 -12.05
CA MET A 98 -19.68 -8.29 -13.07
C MET A 98 -18.61 -9.33 -13.38
N ARG A 99 -17.84 -9.12 -14.45
CA ARG A 99 -16.69 -9.98 -14.75
C ARG A 99 -15.69 -9.94 -13.58
N LYS A 100 -15.25 -11.11 -13.10
CA LYS A 100 -14.12 -11.21 -12.18
C LYS A 100 -12.81 -11.10 -12.96
N LEU A 101 -11.85 -10.39 -12.40
CA LEU A 101 -10.47 -10.35 -12.89
C LEU A 101 -9.60 -11.15 -11.93
N ASP A 102 -8.83 -12.10 -12.44
CA ASP A 102 -7.89 -12.91 -11.66
C ASP A 102 -6.46 -12.38 -11.80
N GLY A 103 -5.62 -12.62 -10.77
CA GLY A 103 -4.22 -12.18 -10.79
C GLY A 103 -4.05 -10.66 -10.86
N VAL A 104 -5.00 -9.93 -10.28
CA VAL A 104 -5.02 -8.47 -10.29
C VAL A 104 -4.11 -7.84 -9.26
N GLU A 105 -3.61 -6.65 -9.57
CA GLU A 105 -2.96 -5.75 -8.62
C GLU A 105 -3.51 -4.33 -8.79
N PRO A 106 -3.79 -3.61 -7.69
CA PRO A 106 -4.17 -2.20 -7.77
C PRO A 106 -3.07 -1.37 -8.44
N LEU A 107 -3.47 -0.38 -9.26
CA LEU A 107 -2.53 0.53 -9.91
C LEU A 107 -1.63 1.26 -8.90
N ARG A 108 -2.14 1.49 -7.67
CA ARG A 108 -1.41 2.04 -6.53
C ARG A 108 -0.04 1.40 -6.32
N ARG A 109 0.13 0.11 -6.63
CA ARG A 109 1.40 -0.61 -6.47
C ARG A 109 2.56 0.06 -7.21
N TRP A 110 2.31 0.67 -8.37
CA TRP A 110 3.31 1.40 -9.15
C TRP A 110 3.79 2.68 -8.46
N SER A 111 3.00 3.24 -7.55
CA SER A 111 3.37 4.41 -6.75
C SER A 111 4.25 4.09 -5.54
N GLU A 112 4.46 2.81 -5.23
CA GLU A 112 5.18 2.37 -4.03
C GLU A 112 6.69 2.26 -4.28
N PRO A 113 7.54 3.03 -3.57
CA PRO A 113 9.00 2.92 -3.72
C PRO A 113 9.54 1.51 -3.43
N ALA A 114 8.91 0.78 -2.50
CA ALA A 114 9.30 -0.60 -2.18
C ALA A 114 9.10 -1.55 -3.38
N PHE A 115 7.96 -1.44 -4.08
CA PHE A 115 7.68 -2.24 -5.27
C PHE A 115 8.66 -1.94 -6.40
N ARG A 116 8.95 -0.65 -6.65
CA ARG A 116 9.91 -0.21 -7.66
C ARG A 116 11.32 -0.72 -7.37
N ARG A 117 11.77 -0.64 -6.11
CA ARG A 117 13.05 -1.20 -5.67
C ARG A 117 13.10 -2.72 -5.81
N ALA A 118 11.99 -3.41 -5.59
CA ALA A 118 11.88 -4.86 -5.72
C ALA A 118 11.76 -5.35 -7.18
N GLY A 119 11.96 -4.48 -8.18
CA GLY A 119 12.03 -4.87 -9.60
C GLY A 119 10.83 -4.47 -10.45
N GLY A 120 9.89 -3.68 -9.94
CA GLY A 120 8.83 -3.08 -10.76
C GLY A 120 9.42 -2.12 -11.81
N LYS A 121 9.34 -2.48 -13.10
CA LYS A 121 10.01 -1.77 -14.21
C LYS A 121 9.24 -0.55 -14.70
N ALA A 122 9.91 0.56 -15.03
CA ALA A 122 9.23 1.72 -15.61
C ALA A 122 8.56 1.40 -16.96
N ALA A 123 9.17 0.52 -17.77
CA ALA A 123 8.62 0.13 -19.07
C ALA A 123 7.24 -0.54 -18.96
N ASP A 124 7.02 -1.36 -17.94
CA ASP A 124 5.72 -1.99 -17.67
C ASP A 124 4.70 -0.92 -17.25
N ALA A 125 5.09 0.01 -16.37
CA ALA A 125 4.26 1.16 -16.00
C ALA A 125 3.86 2.00 -17.22
N LEU A 126 4.77 2.24 -18.19
CA LEU A 126 4.44 2.96 -19.42
C LEU A 126 3.40 2.22 -20.26
N THR A 127 3.51 0.90 -20.37
CA THR A 127 2.54 0.07 -21.10
C THR A 127 1.16 0.16 -20.45
N VAL A 128 1.11 0.05 -19.12
CA VAL A 128 -0.11 0.23 -18.31
C VAL A 128 -0.72 1.62 -18.53
N LEU A 129 0.08 2.69 -18.40
CA LEU A 129 -0.36 4.08 -18.54
C LEU A 129 -0.86 4.39 -19.96
N ALA A 130 -0.19 3.89 -21.00
CA ALA A 130 -0.64 4.06 -22.39
C ALA A 130 -1.95 3.30 -22.67
N GLY A 131 -2.12 2.11 -22.11
CA GLY A 131 -3.38 1.37 -22.17
C GLY A 131 -4.52 2.10 -21.44
N LEU A 132 -4.22 2.63 -20.26
CA LEU A 132 -5.16 3.39 -19.43
C LEU A 132 -5.60 4.69 -20.09
N HIS A 133 -4.66 5.41 -20.74
CA HIS A 133 -4.94 6.60 -21.55
C HIS A 133 -5.98 6.32 -22.63
N ARG A 134 -5.74 5.30 -23.46
CA ARG A 134 -6.65 4.90 -24.55
C ARG A 134 -8.00 4.45 -24.00
N GLY A 135 -8.00 3.71 -22.89
CA GLY A 135 -9.21 3.32 -22.19
C GLY A 135 -10.03 4.52 -21.73
N LEU A 136 -9.40 5.50 -21.10
CA LEU A 136 -10.04 6.73 -20.63
C LEU A 136 -10.66 7.51 -21.79
N ALA A 137 -9.89 7.72 -22.87
CA ALA A 137 -10.38 8.40 -24.06
C ALA A 137 -11.60 7.70 -24.69
N ALA A 138 -11.61 6.36 -24.69
CA ALA A 138 -12.74 5.58 -25.20
C ALA A 138 -13.97 5.64 -24.29
N VAL A 139 -13.79 5.70 -22.97
CA VAL A 139 -14.88 5.97 -22.01
C VAL A 139 -15.50 7.34 -22.25
N HIS A 140 -14.67 8.39 -22.39
CA HIS A 140 -15.14 9.74 -22.71
C HIS A 140 -15.85 9.83 -24.05
N SER A 141 -15.38 9.10 -25.06
CA SER A 141 -16.01 9.03 -26.38
C SER A 141 -17.41 8.40 -26.34
N ALA A 142 -17.71 7.59 -25.32
CA ALA A 142 -19.04 7.02 -25.06
C ALA A 142 -19.96 7.97 -24.27
N GLY A 143 -19.53 9.22 -24.00
CA GLY A 143 -20.31 10.19 -23.23
C GLY A 143 -20.34 9.91 -21.72
N VAL A 144 -19.36 9.16 -21.22
CA VAL A 144 -19.24 8.78 -19.80
C VAL A 144 -18.00 9.45 -19.20
N VAL A 145 -18.10 9.93 -17.95
CA VAL A 145 -17.00 10.49 -17.16
C VAL A 145 -16.73 9.54 -16.00
N VAL A 146 -15.48 9.17 -15.77
CA VAL A 146 -15.08 8.25 -14.69
C VAL A 146 -15.39 8.91 -13.33
N GLY A 147 -15.04 10.18 -13.18
CA GLY A 147 -15.38 11.00 -12.03
C GLY A 147 -14.44 10.80 -10.85
N ASP A 148 -14.46 9.59 -10.27
CA ASP A 148 -13.54 9.18 -9.21
C ASP A 148 -12.40 8.32 -9.78
N PHE A 149 -11.65 8.91 -10.72
CA PHE A 149 -10.43 8.29 -11.23
C PHE A 149 -9.36 8.33 -10.14
N ASN A 150 -8.99 7.15 -9.60
CA ASN A 150 -7.88 7.01 -8.65
C ASN A 150 -7.14 5.67 -8.85
N ASP A 151 -6.05 5.49 -8.10
CA ASP A 151 -5.15 4.33 -8.19
C ASP A 151 -5.67 3.05 -7.52
N LEU A 152 -6.82 3.10 -6.84
CA LEU A 152 -7.53 1.95 -6.28
C LEU A 152 -8.68 1.49 -7.18
N ASN A 153 -9.27 2.39 -7.97
CA ASN A 153 -10.32 2.12 -8.96
C ASN A 153 -9.78 1.66 -10.32
N VAL A 154 -8.47 1.38 -10.39
CA VAL A 154 -7.82 0.76 -11.54
C VAL A 154 -7.08 -0.50 -11.09
N LEU A 155 -7.41 -1.63 -11.70
CA LEU A 155 -6.70 -2.90 -11.51
C LEU A 155 -5.83 -3.20 -12.73
N THR A 156 -4.71 -3.87 -12.49
CA THR A 156 -3.79 -4.33 -13.54
C THR A 156 -3.73 -5.85 -13.57
N VAL A 157 -3.75 -6.43 -14.76
CA VAL A 157 -3.45 -7.86 -15.01
C VAL A 157 -2.23 -7.89 -15.93
N GLY A 158 -1.06 -8.17 -15.37
CA GLY A 158 0.19 -7.89 -16.07
C GLY A 158 0.29 -6.41 -16.42
N THR A 159 0.39 -6.08 -17.71
CA THR A 159 0.44 -4.69 -18.20
C THR A 159 -0.90 -4.16 -18.70
N ASP A 160 -1.99 -4.91 -18.57
CA ASP A 160 -3.32 -4.45 -18.96
C ASP A 160 -4.05 -3.78 -17.80
N ALA A 161 -4.44 -2.53 -17.99
CA ALA A 161 -5.21 -1.75 -17.03
C ALA A 161 -6.72 -1.89 -17.27
N TYR A 162 -7.47 -2.03 -16.18
CA TYR A 162 -8.93 -2.13 -16.14
C TYR A 162 -9.51 -1.12 -15.16
N PHE A 163 -10.50 -0.36 -15.62
CA PHE A 163 -11.32 0.44 -14.71
C PHE A 163 -12.33 -0.45 -13.99
N ILE A 164 -12.43 -0.29 -12.69
CA ILE A 164 -13.45 -0.93 -11.86
C ILE A 164 -14.34 0.13 -11.22
N ASP A 165 -15.28 -0.30 -10.39
CA ASP A 165 -16.21 0.58 -9.67
C ASP A 165 -17.05 1.47 -10.61
N ALA A 166 -17.39 0.93 -11.78
CA ALA A 166 -18.02 1.70 -12.85
C ALA A 166 -19.42 2.23 -12.48
N ASP A 167 -20.06 1.71 -11.44
CA ASP A 167 -21.30 2.25 -10.88
C ASP A 167 -21.15 3.64 -10.26
N SER A 168 -19.92 4.08 -9.94
CA SER A 168 -19.65 5.47 -9.54
C SER A 168 -19.60 6.44 -10.72
N PHE A 169 -19.43 5.95 -11.97
CA PHE A 169 -19.24 6.79 -13.15
C PHE A 169 -20.42 7.74 -13.38
N GLN A 170 -20.13 8.88 -13.99
CA GLN A 170 -21.09 9.90 -14.37
C GLN A 170 -21.54 9.71 -15.81
N PHE A 171 -22.85 9.69 -16.03
CA PHE A 171 -23.47 9.62 -17.35
C PHE A 171 -24.91 10.13 -17.29
N GLY A 172 -25.37 10.78 -18.37
CA GLY A 172 -26.73 11.34 -18.42
C GLY A 172 -27.01 12.24 -17.20
N PRO A 173 -28.10 12.00 -16.43
CA PRO A 173 -28.41 12.77 -15.22
C PRO A 173 -27.71 12.27 -13.96
N PHE A 174 -26.96 11.17 -14.01
CA PHE A 174 -26.34 10.54 -12.84
C PHE A 174 -24.93 11.10 -12.66
N LEU A 175 -24.71 11.86 -11.60
CA LEU A 175 -23.42 12.46 -11.28
C LEU A 175 -22.58 11.53 -10.41
N CYS A 176 -21.26 11.73 -10.41
CA CYS A 176 -20.36 11.07 -9.47
C CYS A 176 -20.22 11.96 -8.21
N PRO A 177 -20.74 11.53 -7.04
CA PRO A 177 -20.69 12.33 -5.82
C PRO A 177 -19.40 12.10 -5.01
N VAL A 178 -18.64 11.05 -5.32
CA VAL A 178 -17.44 10.64 -4.60
C VAL A 178 -16.17 11.13 -5.30
N PHE A 179 -15.08 11.20 -4.55
CA PHE A 179 -13.76 11.57 -5.04
C PHE A 179 -12.68 11.11 -4.06
N THR A 180 -11.51 10.76 -4.58
CA THR A 180 -10.27 10.63 -3.80
C THR A 180 -9.50 11.94 -3.78
N GLU A 181 -9.21 12.47 -2.58
CA GLU A 181 -8.56 13.78 -2.40
C GLU A 181 -7.28 13.90 -3.21
N LYS A 182 -6.41 12.87 -3.17
CA LYS A 182 -5.12 12.82 -3.89
C LYS A 182 -5.26 13.06 -5.41
N PHE A 183 -6.41 12.74 -6.00
CA PHE A 183 -6.70 12.84 -7.44
C PHE A 183 -7.70 13.95 -7.78
N LEU A 184 -8.21 14.66 -6.77
CA LEU A 184 -9.17 15.74 -6.97
C LEU A 184 -8.53 16.90 -7.75
N ASP A 185 -9.16 17.27 -8.87
CA ASP A 185 -8.83 18.49 -9.58
C ASP A 185 -9.18 19.73 -8.74
N PRO A 186 -8.21 20.56 -8.31
CA PRO A 186 -8.47 21.75 -7.52
C PRO A 186 -9.39 22.77 -8.22
N LEU A 187 -9.53 22.74 -9.55
CA LEU A 187 -10.43 23.62 -10.29
C LEU A 187 -11.92 23.27 -10.13
N ARG A 188 -12.23 22.13 -9.50
CA ARG A 188 -13.59 21.76 -9.09
C ARG A 188 -13.99 22.35 -7.74
N LEU A 189 -13.06 23.01 -7.04
CA LEU A 189 -13.30 23.70 -5.79
C LEU A 189 -13.63 25.18 -6.05
N ASP A 190 -14.46 25.77 -5.20
CA ASP A 190 -14.71 27.20 -5.27
C ASP A 190 -13.49 28.02 -4.81
N PRO A 191 -13.24 29.20 -5.39
CA PRO A 191 -12.26 30.14 -4.87
C PRO A 191 -12.56 30.46 -3.39
N GLY A 192 -11.59 30.22 -2.51
CA GLY A 192 -11.75 30.46 -1.07
C GLY A 192 -12.43 29.32 -0.29
N ALA A 193 -12.62 28.14 -0.90
CA ALA A 193 -13.08 26.96 -0.20
C ALA A 193 -12.23 26.65 1.04
N ARG A 194 -12.88 26.17 2.11
CA ARG A 194 -12.22 25.77 3.37
C ARG A 194 -12.13 24.25 3.54
N THR A 195 -12.86 23.51 2.71
CA THR A 195 -12.92 22.05 2.69
C THR A 195 -12.74 21.58 1.26
N LEU A 196 -12.32 20.32 1.09
CA LEU A 196 -12.12 19.71 -0.23
C LEU A 196 -13.44 19.19 -0.81
N THR A 197 -14.53 19.94 -0.69
CA THR A 197 -15.83 19.56 -1.23
C THR A 197 -15.97 20.15 -2.63
N PRO A 198 -16.03 19.34 -3.70
CA PRO A 198 -16.22 19.84 -5.05
C PRO A 198 -17.55 20.59 -5.16
N SER A 199 -17.52 21.83 -5.64
CA SER A 199 -18.72 22.62 -5.94
C SER A 199 -19.25 22.32 -7.34
N ARG A 200 -18.44 21.66 -8.18
CA ARG A 200 -18.73 21.33 -9.57
C ARG A 200 -18.69 19.81 -9.81
N PRO A 201 -19.56 19.29 -10.71
CA PRO A 201 -19.48 17.90 -11.16
C PRO A 201 -18.10 17.57 -11.73
N ALA A 202 -17.75 16.29 -11.75
CA ALA A 202 -16.57 15.85 -12.49
C ALA A 202 -16.77 16.06 -14.00
N THR A 203 -15.68 16.29 -14.72
CA THR A 203 -15.66 16.46 -16.18
C THR A 203 -14.59 15.58 -16.82
N VAL A 204 -14.61 15.51 -18.15
CA VAL A 204 -13.54 14.89 -18.95
C VAL A 204 -12.17 15.46 -18.56
N GLU A 205 -12.08 16.77 -18.36
CA GLU A 205 -10.85 17.46 -17.98
C GLU A 205 -10.36 17.07 -16.58
N SER A 206 -11.28 16.88 -15.63
CA SER A 206 -10.89 16.45 -14.28
C SER A 206 -10.40 15.00 -14.25
N ASP A 207 -10.95 14.13 -15.10
CA ASP A 207 -10.41 12.78 -15.28
C ASP A 207 -9.00 12.81 -15.86
N TRP A 208 -8.73 13.70 -16.83
CA TRP A 208 -7.40 13.88 -17.39
C TRP A 208 -6.39 14.48 -16.39
N TYR A 209 -6.85 15.35 -15.48
CA TYR A 209 -6.05 15.78 -14.34
C TYR A 209 -5.67 14.59 -13.45
N ALA A 210 -6.63 13.76 -13.06
CA ALA A 210 -6.38 12.55 -12.27
C ALA A 210 -5.47 11.55 -12.99
N PHE A 211 -5.58 11.43 -14.32
CA PHE A 211 -4.64 10.67 -15.14
C PHE A 211 -3.22 11.26 -15.06
N ALA A 212 -3.04 12.57 -15.15
CA ALA A 212 -1.73 13.20 -14.98
C ALA A 212 -1.12 12.94 -13.60
N VAL A 213 -1.94 12.99 -12.54
CA VAL A 213 -1.55 12.60 -11.18
C VAL A 213 -1.06 11.15 -11.15
N THR A 214 -1.78 10.25 -11.81
CA THR A 214 -1.46 8.82 -11.92
C THR A 214 -0.13 8.58 -12.64
N VAL A 215 0.11 9.29 -13.75
CA VAL A 215 1.40 9.23 -14.48
C VAL A 215 2.54 9.65 -13.56
N MET A 216 2.40 10.78 -12.87
CA MET A 216 3.44 11.29 -11.97
C MET A 216 3.75 10.29 -10.85
N GLN A 217 2.71 9.76 -10.20
CA GLN A 217 2.87 8.80 -9.11
C GLN A 217 3.50 7.48 -9.56
N SER A 218 3.11 6.97 -10.72
CA SER A 218 3.62 5.70 -11.23
C SER A 218 5.08 5.78 -11.67
N LEU A 219 5.53 6.96 -12.13
CA LEU A 219 6.89 7.17 -12.62
C LEU A 219 7.85 7.73 -11.55
N LEU A 220 7.35 8.49 -10.57
CA LEU A 220 8.18 9.12 -9.53
C LEU A 220 7.92 8.60 -8.11
N CYS A 221 6.91 7.76 -7.90
CA CYS A 221 6.44 7.35 -6.56
C CYS A 221 5.96 8.51 -5.69
N VAL A 222 5.54 9.62 -6.31
CA VAL A 222 5.02 10.79 -5.62
C VAL A 222 4.03 11.54 -6.52
N GLY A 223 2.94 12.05 -5.93
CA GLY A 223 1.96 12.90 -6.63
C GLY A 223 2.26 14.39 -6.45
N PRO A 224 1.47 15.28 -7.08
CA PRO A 224 1.72 16.72 -7.02
C PRO A 224 1.64 17.26 -5.59
N GLN A 225 0.79 16.69 -4.73
CA GLN A 225 0.64 17.11 -3.32
C GLN A 225 1.58 16.40 -2.34
N GLY A 226 2.51 15.58 -2.82
CA GLY A 226 3.50 14.92 -1.97
C GLY A 226 4.50 15.91 -1.35
N GLY A 227 5.49 15.37 -0.62
CA GLY A 227 6.54 16.16 0.01
C GLY A 227 6.11 16.83 1.32
N ILE A 228 7.07 17.48 1.98
CA ILE A 228 6.86 18.15 3.25
C ILE A 228 6.92 19.66 3.01
N HIS A 229 5.84 20.38 3.32
CA HIS A 229 5.80 21.83 3.24
C HIS A 229 6.51 22.46 4.45
N LYS A 230 7.63 23.15 4.18
CA LYS A 230 8.53 23.77 5.16
C LYS A 230 8.80 25.23 4.77
N PRO A 231 7.80 26.13 4.85
CA PRO A 231 8.02 27.53 4.59
C PRO A 231 8.95 28.15 5.65
N LYS A 232 9.62 29.26 5.28
CA LYS A 232 10.52 29.98 6.21
C LYS A 232 9.83 30.41 7.51
N ALA A 233 8.57 30.83 7.43
CA ALA A 233 7.75 31.17 8.57
C ALA A 233 6.88 29.97 8.99
N GLN A 234 7.09 29.45 10.20
CA GLN A 234 6.38 28.27 10.70
C GLN A 234 4.84 28.45 10.68
N ALA A 235 4.34 29.66 10.94
CA ALA A 235 2.91 29.98 10.90
C ALA A 235 2.28 29.83 9.51
N ALA A 236 3.08 29.82 8.44
CA ALA A 236 2.62 29.60 7.07
C ALA A 236 2.55 28.10 6.70
N ARG A 237 2.92 27.19 7.61
CA ARG A 237 2.95 25.75 7.33
C ARG A 237 1.52 25.22 7.13
N LEU A 238 1.23 24.87 5.89
CA LEU A 238 0.00 24.19 5.50
C LEU A 238 0.02 22.69 5.80
N ASN A 239 -1.13 22.16 6.22
CA ASN A 239 -1.42 20.72 6.23
C ASN A 239 -1.82 20.22 4.82
N ALA A 240 -2.08 18.93 4.65
CA ALA A 240 -2.42 18.34 3.36
C ALA A 240 -3.61 19.03 2.66
N VAL A 241 -4.70 19.27 3.40
CA VAL A 241 -5.90 19.97 2.90
C VAL A 241 -5.57 21.39 2.47
N GLY A 242 -4.87 22.15 3.33
CA GLY A 242 -4.48 23.53 3.04
C GLY A 242 -3.57 23.63 1.82
N ARG A 243 -2.68 22.66 1.60
CA ARG A 243 -1.84 22.60 0.40
C ARG A 243 -2.65 22.39 -0.86
N MET A 244 -3.68 21.55 -0.83
CA MET A 244 -4.54 21.34 -1.99
C MET A 244 -5.38 22.59 -2.28
N LEU A 245 -5.98 23.20 -1.25
CA LEU A 245 -6.76 24.43 -1.36
C LEU A 245 -5.94 25.60 -1.91
N GLN A 246 -4.69 25.74 -1.44
CA GLN A 246 -3.76 26.78 -1.89
C GLN A 246 -2.88 26.35 -3.06
N ARG A 247 -3.09 25.13 -3.57
CA ARG A 247 -2.42 24.57 -4.75
C ARG A 247 -0.88 24.53 -4.63
N VAL A 248 -0.40 24.27 -3.43
CA VAL A 248 1.04 24.16 -3.07
C VAL A 248 1.55 22.75 -3.34
N THR A 249 2.08 22.56 -4.55
CA THR A 249 2.58 21.26 -5.05
C THR A 249 4.07 21.05 -4.75
N VAL A 250 4.61 19.87 -5.07
CA VAL A 250 6.05 19.55 -5.01
C VAL A 250 6.95 20.42 -5.90
N PHE A 251 6.36 21.26 -6.76
CA PHE A 251 7.09 22.24 -7.56
C PHE A 251 7.29 23.57 -6.81
N HIS A 252 6.56 23.79 -5.71
CA HIS A 252 6.71 24.99 -4.89
C HIS A 252 8.05 24.97 -4.14
N PRO A 253 8.78 26.11 -4.06
CA PRO A 253 10.11 26.17 -3.42
C PRO A 253 10.10 25.81 -1.94
N ASP A 254 8.99 26.07 -1.23
CA ASP A 254 8.83 25.71 0.18
C ASP A 254 8.44 24.24 0.41
N VAL A 255 8.36 23.42 -0.64
CA VAL A 255 8.07 21.99 -0.51
C VAL A 255 9.36 21.18 -0.68
N GLN A 256 9.74 20.49 0.40
CA GLN A 256 10.80 19.50 0.34
C GLN A 256 10.28 18.25 -0.38
N TYR A 257 10.93 17.90 -1.49
CA TYR A 257 10.62 16.68 -2.23
C TYR A 257 10.90 15.43 -1.35
N PRO A 258 10.01 14.42 -1.31
CA PRO A 258 10.21 13.25 -0.46
C PRO A 258 11.48 12.50 -0.82
N LYS A 259 12.28 12.12 0.18
CA LYS A 259 13.48 11.30 -0.04
C LYS A 259 13.19 9.90 -0.60
N PRO A 260 12.09 9.21 -0.25
CA PRO A 260 11.79 7.88 -0.79
C PRO A 260 11.33 7.88 -2.25
N ALA A 261 10.92 9.03 -2.78
CA ALA A 261 10.46 9.18 -4.16
C ALA A 261 11.65 9.15 -5.13
N LEU A 262 11.41 8.72 -6.38
CA LEU A 262 12.43 8.81 -7.42
C LEU A 262 12.75 10.28 -7.71
N PRO A 263 14.02 10.65 -7.97
CA PRO A 263 14.38 12.04 -8.26
C PRO A 263 13.60 12.58 -9.47
N ARG A 264 13.11 13.82 -9.40
CA ARG A 264 12.42 14.47 -10.54
C ARG A 264 13.28 14.45 -11.80
N ALA A 265 14.59 14.66 -11.63
CA ALA A 265 15.56 14.62 -12.71
C ALA A 265 15.70 13.24 -13.39
N SER A 266 15.06 12.18 -12.89
CA SER A 266 14.98 10.90 -13.61
C SER A 266 14.12 10.99 -14.88
N LEU A 267 13.24 11.98 -14.99
CA LEU A 267 12.37 12.19 -16.16
C LEU A 267 12.91 13.29 -17.09
N PRO A 268 12.57 13.24 -18.40
CA PRO A 268 12.90 14.31 -19.36
C PRO A 268 12.25 15.65 -19.03
N ASP A 269 12.86 16.74 -19.49
CA ASP A 269 12.39 18.09 -19.21
C ASP A 269 11.01 18.38 -19.83
N ASP A 270 10.70 17.83 -21.00
CA ASP A 270 9.37 17.97 -21.63
C ASP A 270 8.23 17.43 -20.75
N LEU A 271 8.44 16.28 -20.11
CA LEU A 271 7.45 15.69 -19.20
C LEU A 271 7.36 16.47 -17.89
N LEU A 272 8.50 16.93 -17.35
CA LEU A 272 8.50 17.79 -16.15
C LEU A 272 7.81 19.13 -16.41
N HIS A 273 8.02 19.71 -17.59
CA HIS A 273 7.35 20.93 -18.02
C HIS A 273 5.84 20.71 -18.17
N LEU A 274 5.43 19.60 -18.77
CA LEU A 274 4.01 19.23 -18.85
C LEU A 274 3.37 19.09 -17.46
N PHE A 275 4.05 18.45 -16.49
CA PHE A 275 3.56 18.40 -15.11
C PHE A 275 3.45 19.79 -14.49
N HIS A 276 4.41 20.68 -14.73
CA HIS A 276 4.32 22.06 -14.27
C HIS A 276 3.09 22.77 -14.87
N GLN A 277 2.87 22.63 -16.18
CA GLN A 277 1.71 23.21 -16.84
C GLN A 277 0.39 22.72 -16.25
N VAL A 278 0.26 21.42 -15.96
CA VAL A 278 -0.98 20.84 -15.41
C VAL A 278 -1.19 21.21 -13.94
N PHE A 279 -0.16 21.09 -13.11
CA PHE A 279 -0.29 21.18 -11.65
C PHE A 279 -0.06 22.59 -11.09
N VAL A 280 0.57 23.49 -11.85
CA VAL A 280 0.87 24.87 -11.44
C VAL A 280 0.12 25.88 -12.33
N GLU A 281 0.15 25.69 -13.65
CA GLU A 281 -0.42 26.65 -14.61
C GLU A 281 -1.86 26.33 -15.05
N ASP A 282 -2.50 25.33 -14.42
CA ASP A 282 -3.89 24.93 -14.70
C ASP A 282 -4.20 24.48 -16.12
N ARG A 283 -3.19 24.01 -16.86
CA ARG A 283 -3.46 23.34 -18.13
C ARG A 283 -4.39 22.15 -17.89
N ARG A 284 -5.50 22.11 -18.62
CA ARG A 284 -6.48 21.02 -18.63
C ARG A 284 -6.68 20.50 -20.05
N GLY A 285 -7.18 19.28 -20.15
CA GLY A 285 -7.39 18.56 -21.41
C GLY A 285 -6.61 17.25 -21.45
N ALA A 286 -6.76 16.54 -22.57
CA ALA A 286 -6.18 15.21 -22.73
C ALA A 286 -4.66 15.21 -22.54
N PHE A 287 -4.16 14.24 -21.79
CA PHE A 287 -2.72 14.06 -21.62
C PHE A 287 -2.10 13.70 -22.98
N PRO A 288 -1.03 14.35 -23.44
CA PRO A 288 -0.44 14.07 -24.74
C PRO A 288 0.23 12.69 -24.76
N LEU A 289 -0.45 11.69 -25.33
CA LEU A 289 0.03 10.30 -25.41
C LEU A 289 1.43 10.16 -26.03
N PRO A 290 1.81 10.92 -27.09
CA PRO A 290 3.17 10.83 -27.65
C PRO A 290 4.29 11.14 -26.66
N VAL A 291 4.03 11.98 -25.64
CA VAL A 291 5.02 12.27 -24.58
C VAL A 291 5.28 11.02 -23.73
N LEU A 292 4.24 10.21 -23.46
CA LEU A 292 4.41 8.94 -22.73
C LEU A 292 5.09 7.88 -23.60
N GLU A 293 4.63 7.71 -24.83
CA GLU A 293 5.13 6.68 -25.75
C GLU A 293 6.57 6.95 -26.21
N GLY A 294 7.02 8.21 -26.14
CA GLY A 294 8.40 8.62 -26.42
C GLY A 294 9.40 8.29 -25.30
N LEU A 295 8.95 7.97 -24.09
CA LEU A 295 9.84 7.70 -22.96
C LEU A 295 10.66 6.41 -23.16
N ARG A 296 11.95 6.46 -22.84
CA ARG A 296 12.87 5.32 -22.89
C ARG A 296 13.64 5.24 -21.59
N PHE A 297 13.28 4.27 -20.74
CA PHE A 297 13.95 4.08 -19.45
C PHE A 297 15.17 3.17 -19.58
N THR A 298 16.20 3.50 -18.83
CA THR A 298 17.42 2.71 -18.65
C THR A 298 17.79 2.71 -17.18
N VAL A 299 18.53 1.69 -16.74
CA VAL A 299 19.07 1.60 -15.38
C VAL A 299 20.53 1.99 -15.42
N CYS A 300 20.93 2.97 -14.61
CA CYS A 300 22.31 3.39 -14.51
C CYS A 300 23.17 2.25 -13.94
N ALA A 301 24.19 1.80 -14.69
CA ALA A 301 25.09 0.74 -14.24
C ALA A 301 25.95 1.11 -13.02
N SER A 302 26.09 2.41 -12.72
CA SER A 302 26.89 2.91 -11.59
C SER A 302 26.08 2.99 -10.29
N CYS A 303 24.95 3.69 -10.30
CA CYS A 303 24.15 3.94 -9.09
C CYS A 303 22.83 3.17 -9.03
N GLY A 304 22.47 2.40 -10.06
CA GLY A 304 21.22 1.63 -10.12
C GLY A 304 19.94 2.46 -10.33
N LEU A 305 20.04 3.79 -10.49
CA LEU A 305 18.87 4.63 -10.74
C LEU A 305 18.25 4.31 -12.11
N GLU A 306 16.96 4.00 -12.13
CA GLU A 306 16.17 3.95 -13.36
C GLU A 306 15.79 5.38 -13.80
N HIS A 307 16.10 5.76 -15.04
CA HIS A 307 15.83 7.10 -15.59
C HIS A 307 15.52 7.06 -17.09
N ALA A 308 14.79 8.07 -17.55
CA ALA A 308 14.44 8.26 -18.97
C ALA A 308 15.25 9.37 -19.66
N ARG A 309 16.41 9.74 -19.09
CA ARG A 309 17.38 10.67 -19.69
C ARG A 309 18.48 9.97 -20.49
N ALA A 310 19.11 10.71 -21.40
CA ALA A 310 20.28 10.26 -22.15
C ALA A 310 21.50 9.94 -21.26
N ALA A 311 21.62 10.61 -20.11
CA ALA A 311 22.65 10.35 -19.12
C ALA A 311 22.03 10.33 -17.72
N CYS A 312 22.66 9.59 -16.80
CA CYS A 312 22.18 9.48 -15.42
C CYS A 312 22.26 10.85 -14.71
N PRO A 313 21.13 11.38 -14.20
CA PRO A 313 21.09 12.70 -13.57
C PRO A 313 21.83 12.75 -12.22
N THR A 314 22.08 11.59 -11.61
CA THR A 314 22.80 11.49 -10.34
C THR A 314 24.31 11.36 -10.55
N CYS A 315 24.74 10.72 -11.65
CA CYS A 315 26.16 10.45 -11.90
C CYS A 315 26.84 11.45 -12.83
N GLN A 316 26.11 12.32 -13.54
CA GLN A 316 26.72 13.34 -14.40
C GLN A 316 26.34 14.77 -13.96
N PRO A 317 27.26 15.76 -14.09
CA PRO A 317 28.59 15.69 -14.71
C PRO A 317 29.68 15.12 -13.79
N HIS A 318 29.40 14.97 -12.49
CA HIS A 318 30.36 14.46 -11.52
C HIS A 318 30.17 12.96 -11.29
N ALA A 319 30.82 12.15 -12.14
CA ALA A 319 30.94 10.71 -11.97
C ALA A 319 31.96 10.39 -10.85
N MET A 320 31.83 11.05 -9.71
CA MET A 320 32.50 10.62 -8.50
C MET A 320 31.49 9.77 -7.75
N VAL A 321 31.71 8.45 -7.78
CA VAL A 321 31.25 7.58 -6.71
C VAL A 321 31.94 8.11 -5.46
N ALA A 322 31.34 9.08 -4.79
CA ALA A 322 31.76 9.46 -3.46
C ALA A 322 31.60 8.18 -2.64
N ALA A 323 32.71 7.48 -2.40
CA ALA A 323 32.75 6.34 -1.53
C ALA A 323 32.19 6.84 -0.20
N THR A 324 30.93 6.52 0.09
CA THR A 324 30.34 6.94 1.36
C THR A 324 31.23 6.32 2.43
N PRO A 325 31.78 7.12 3.34
CA PRO A 325 32.74 6.60 4.29
C PRO A 325 32.12 5.46 5.08
N VAL A 326 32.90 4.40 5.30
CA VAL A 326 32.47 3.19 6.04
C VAL A 326 31.97 3.56 7.44
N SER A 327 32.48 4.66 8.00
CA SER A 327 31.98 5.27 9.22
C SER A 327 31.83 6.78 9.03
N ALA A 328 30.72 7.36 9.47
CA ALA A 328 30.45 8.79 9.48
C ALA A 328 29.93 9.21 10.86
N VAL A 329 30.29 10.41 11.30
CA VAL A 329 29.79 11.01 12.55
C VAL A 329 29.10 12.31 12.22
N ARG A 330 27.86 12.48 12.70
CA ARG A 330 27.13 13.74 12.67
C ARG A 330 26.54 13.98 14.05
N GLY A 331 27.03 15.00 14.74
CA GLY A 331 26.61 15.33 16.11
C GLY A 331 26.70 14.11 17.04
N GLN A 332 25.56 13.68 17.60
CA GLN A 332 25.47 12.54 18.52
C GLN A 332 25.30 11.18 17.83
N VAL A 333 25.28 11.14 16.49
CA VAL A 333 25.03 9.92 15.73
C VAL A 333 26.30 9.47 15.02
N THR A 334 26.74 8.25 15.34
CA THR A 334 27.77 7.52 14.59
C THR A 334 27.08 6.48 13.70
N ALA A 335 27.31 6.57 12.39
CA ALA A 335 26.81 5.65 11.38
C ALA A 335 27.95 4.80 10.83
N LYS A 336 27.84 3.47 10.91
CA LYS A 336 28.81 2.52 10.35
C LYS A 336 28.12 1.62 9.33
N ARG A 337 28.56 1.65 8.08
CA ARG A 337 28.08 0.74 7.04
C ARG A 337 28.67 -0.65 7.28
N THR A 338 27.82 -1.67 7.35
CA THR A 338 28.21 -3.06 7.61
C THR A 338 28.07 -3.96 6.40
N PHE A 339 27.23 -3.58 5.43
CA PHE A 339 27.03 -4.31 4.19
C PHE A 339 26.76 -3.36 3.03
N THR A 340 27.17 -3.75 1.83
CA THR A 340 26.83 -3.09 0.57
C THR A 340 26.70 -4.13 -0.54
N THR A 341 25.80 -3.90 -1.49
CA THR A 341 25.66 -4.71 -2.70
C THR A 341 25.46 -3.83 -3.92
N ARG A 342 25.75 -4.33 -5.12
CA ARG A 342 25.39 -3.68 -6.39
C ARG A 342 23.94 -3.95 -6.79
N GLY A 343 23.31 -4.95 -6.18
CA GLY A 343 21.93 -5.33 -6.43
C GLY A 343 20.98 -4.67 -5.42
N VAL A 344 20.04 -5.43 -4.87
CA VAL A 344 19.03 -4.90 -3.93
C VAL A 344 18.73 -5.87 -2.77
N LEU A 345 18.56 -5.36 -1.56
CA LEU A 345 18.01 -6.12 -0.44
C LEU A 345 16.50 -6.32 -0.65
N VAL A 346 16.07 -7.59 -0.65
CA VAL A 346 14.65 -7.96 -0.82
C VAL A 346 13.99 -8.36 0.49
N HIS A 347 14.78 -8.66 1.52
CA HIS A 347 14.30 -8.96 2.87
C HIS A 347 15.41 -8.72 3.90
N ALA A 348 15.04 -8.24 5.07
CA ALA A 348 15.92 -8.20 6.24
C ALA A 348 15.09 -8.38 7.52
N SER A 349 15.63 -9.14 8.46
CA SER A 349 15.05 -9.37 9.79
C SER A 349 16.15 -9.35 10.85
N ALA A 350 15.75 -9.16 12.12
CA ALA A 350 16.64 -9.31 13.26
C ALA A 350 16.27 -10.58 14.04
N GLU A 351 17.24 -11.47 14.21
CA GLU A 351 17.09 -12.74 14.91
C GLU A 351 18.15 -12.83 16.01
N ASP A 352 17.72 -12.89 17.28
CA ASP A 352 18.58 -12.94 18.46
C ASP A 352 19.71 -11.88 18.46
N GLY A 353 19.38 -10.70 17.90
CA GLY A 353 20.25 -9.54 17.76
C GLY A 353 21.25 -9.61 16.59
N SER A 354 21.13 -10.60 15.71
CA SER A 354 21.86 -10.68 14.43
C SER A 354 20.96 -10.27 13.27
N VAL A 355 21.48 -9.52 12.31
CA VAL A 355 20.72 -9.16 11.10
C VAL A 355 20.86 -10.26 10.07
N ARG A 356 19.73 -10.81 9.62
CA ARG A 356 19.63 -11.82 8.57
C ARG A 356 18.94 -11.21 7.36
N PHE A 357 19.41 -11.50 6.15
CA PHE A 357 18.84 -10.84 4.98
C PHE A 357 19.00 -11.65 3.70
N VAL A 358 18.13 -11.34 2.74
CA VAL A 358 18.21 -11.85 1.37
C VAL A 358 18.41 -10.65 0.45
N TYR A 359 19.39 -10.75 -0.44
CA TYR A 359 19.62 -9.75 -1.48
C TYR A 359 19.68 -10.41 -2.85
N HIS A 360 19.24 -9.68 -3.87
CA HIS A 360 19.38 -10.06 -5.26
C HIS A 360 20.58 -9.34 -5.86
N ALA A 361 21.52 -10.05 -6.47
CA ALA A 361 22.62 -9.48 -7.23
C ALA A 361 23.09 -10.47 -8.30
N ASP A 362 23.48 -9.95 -9.46
CA ASP A 362 24.02 -10.73 -10.58
C ASP A 362 23.10 -11.90 -11.00
N GLY A 363 21.78 -11.66 -11.03
CA GLY A 363 20.78 -12.65 -11.43
C GLY A 363 20.56 -13.78 -10.41
N ALA A 364 20.95 -13.58 -9.14
CA ALA A 364 20.78 -14.57 -8.08
C ALA A 364 20.33 -13.93 -6.76
N TYR A 365 19.48 -14.66 -6.04
CA TYR A 365 19.11 -14.39 -4.65
C TYR A 365 20.10 -15.05 -3.71
N ARG A 366 20.66 -14.27 -2.78
CA ARG A 366 21.75 -14.66 -1.90
C ARG A 366 21.46 -14.29 -0.45
N ARG A 367 22.04 -15.04 0.48
CA ARG A 367 22.04 -14.74 1.91
C ARG A 367 23.26 -13.93 2.32
N GLU A 368 23.24 -13.44 3.55
CA GLU A 368 24.31 -12.66 4.19
C GLU A 368 25.69 -13.33 4.16
N ASP A 369 25.74 -14.67 4.11
CA ASP A 369 26.98 -15.47 4.00
C ASP A 369 27.47 -15.64 2.54
N GLY A 370 26.76 -15.06 1.57
CA GLY A 370 27.06 -15.14 0.13
C GLY A 370 26.49 -16.36 -0.58
N ARG A 371 25.90 -17.33 0.14
CA ARG A 371 25.34 -18.54 -0.48
C ARG A 371 24.17 -18.17 -1.38
N THR A 372 24.07 -18.86 -2.52
CA THR A 372 22.96 -18.67 -3.46
C THR A 372 21.76 -19.51 -3.00
N VAL A 373 20.61 -18.86 -2.81
CA VAL A 373 19.34 -19.52 -2.54
C VAL A 373 18.69 -19.98 -3.84
N MET A 374 18.64 -19.08 -4.84
CA MET A 374 18.02 -19.34 -6.13
C MET A 374 18.62 -18.40 -7.20
N ARG A 375 18.65 -18.84 -8.47
CA ARG A 375 18.95 -17.98 -9.62
C ARG A 375 17.66 -17.54 -10.31
N GLY A 376 17.60 -16.28 -10.74
CA GLY A 376 16.42 -15.71 -11.39
C GLY A 376 16.51 -14.20 -11.53
N ALA A 377 15.63 -13.65 -12.36
CA ALA A 377 15.42 -12.21 -12.41
C ALA A 377 14.81 -11.70 -11.10
N LEU A 378 15.02 -10.41 -10.82
CA LEU A 378 14.38 -9.76 -9.69
C LEU A 378 12.86 -9.69 -9.92
N ASP A 379 12.10 -10.34 -9.06
CA ASP A 379 10.64 -10.45 -9.13
C ASP A 379 9.97 -9.84 -7.88
N PRO A 380 9.19 -8.76 -8.01
CA PRO A 380 8.53 -8.07 -6.90
C PRO A 380 7.30 -8.83 -6.33
N THR A 381 6.85 -9.89 -7.00
CA THR A 381 5.75 -10.76 -6.53
C THR A 381 6.21 -11.74 -5.45
N LEU A 382 7.52 -11.97 -5.35
CA LEU A 382 8.11 -12.85 -4.35
C LEU A 382 7.99 -12.24 -2.95
N ARG A 383 7.76 -13.12 -1.98
CA ARG A 383 7.78 -12.80 -0.55
C ARG A 383 8.79 -13.66 0.16
N TRP A 384 9.48 -13.07 1.12
CA TRP A 384 10.63 -13.67 1.76
C TRP A 384 10.45 -13.65 3.27
N ALA A 385 10.88 -14.73 3.92
CA ALA A 385 11.14 -14.75 5.35
C ALA A 385 12.39 -15.58 5.63
N VAL A 386 12.95 -15.40 6.81
CA VAL A 386 14.13 -16.12 7.29
C VAL A 386 13.81 -16.76 8.64
N GLN A 387 14.35 -17.97 8.85
CA GLN A 387 14.36 -18.70 10.12
C GLN A 387 15.78 -19.24 10.30
N GLY A 388 16.67 -18.47 10.93
CA GLY A 388 18.08 -18.82 11.04
C GLY A 388 18.72 -19.02 9.66
N ASP A 389 19.18 -20.23 9.38
CA ASP A 389 19.75 -20.59 8.07
C ASP A 389 18.72 -20.98 7.01
N VAL A 390 17.46 -21.17 7.39
CA VAL A 390 16.39 -21.49 6.46
C VAL A 390 15.92 -20.21 5.78
N THR A 391 15.66 -20.30 4.47
CA THR A 391 15.06 -19.21 3.69
C THR A 391 13.70 -19.67 3.17
N LEU A 392 12.67 -18.87 3.39
CA LEU A 392 11.32 -19.11 2.91
C LEU A 392 11.02 -18.16 1.75
N LEU A 393 10.49 -18.72 0.67
CA LEU A 393 10.10 -17.99 -0.54
C LEU A 393 8.65 -18.29 -0.87
N GLY A 394 7.77 -17.33 -0.62
CA GLY A 394 6.37 -17.41 -0.98
C GLY A 394 6.08 -16.79 -2.34
N GLN A 395 5.24 -17.47 -3.12
CA GLN A 395 4.64 -16.94 -4.34
C GLN A 395 3.27 -17.59 -4.55
N ARG A 396 2.22 -16.78 -4.68
CA ARG A 396 0.82 -17.26 -4.77
C ARG A 396 0.50 -18.19 -3.59
N GLY A 397 -0.16 -19.33 -3.80
CA GLY A 397 -0.54 -20.27 -2.74
C GLY A 397 0.54 -21.30 -2.37
N ARG A 398 1.83 -20.97 -2.57
CA ARG A 398 2.94 -21.89 -2.28
C ARG A 398 4.11 -21.17 -1.60
N VAL A 399 4.76 -21.88 -0.68
CA VAL A 399 6.03 -21.46 -0.07
C VAL A 399 7.08 -22.53 -0.29
N ALA A 400 8.19 -22.14 -0.92
CA ALA A 400 9.40 -22.93 -1.01
C ALA A 400 10.27 -22.72 0.24
N VAL A 401 10.77 -23.80 0.81
CA VAL A 401 11.64 -23.80 2.00
C VAL A 401 13.02 -24.31 1.59
N PHE A 402 14.02 -23.43 1.72
CA PHE A 402 15.41 -23.71 1.40
C PHE A 402 16.20 -23.92 2.68
N THR A 403 16.53 -25.18 2.98
CA THR A 403 17.42 -25.55 4.08
C THR A 403 18.79 -25.97 3.52
N PRO A 404 19.91 -25.42 4.02
CA PRO A 404 21.23 -25.82 3.54
C PRO A 404 21.46 -27.33 3.62
N GLY A 405 21.94 -27.92 2.53
CA GLY A 405 22.26 -29.35 2.45
C GLY A 405 21.04 -30.28 2.39
N ARG A 406 19.82 -29.76 2.24
CA ARG A 406 18.60 -30.56 2.05
C ARG A 406 17.92 -30.21 0.73
N GLU A 407 17.11 -31.14 0.24
CA GLU A 407 16.21 -30.87 -0.87
C GLU A 407 15.16 -29.82 -0.47
N GLN A 408 14.67 -29.11 -1.48
CA GLN A 408 13.68 -28.06 -1.32
C GLN A 408 12.32 -28.66 -0.92
N GLU A 409 11.75 -28.15 0.17
CA GLU A 409 10.40 -28.49 0.63
C GLU A 409 9.41 -27.44 0.09
N PHE A 410 8.15 -27.86 -0.13
CA PHE A 410 7.06 -26.98 -0.54
C PHE A 410 5.87 -27.08 0.42
N LEU A 411 5.37 -25.93 0.85
CA LEU A 411 4.18 -25.79 1.67
C LEU A 411 3.05 -25.21 0.82
N GLY A 412 1.86 -25.81 0.93
CA GLY A 412 0.61 -25.16 0.52
C GLY A 412 0.27 -24.07 1.53
N VAL A 413 -0.08 -22.89 1.04
CA VAL A 413 -0.49 -21.77 1.90
C VAL A 413 -1.71 -21.06 1.34
N ASP A 414 -2.52 -20.52 2.24
CA ASP A 414 -3.58 -19.59 1.90
C ASP A 414 -2.99 -18.31 1.29
N VAL A 415 -3.79 -17.64 0.47
CA VAL A 415 -3.50 -16.32 -0.10
C VAL A 415 -4.51 -15.32 0.43
N CYS A 416 -4.03 -14.27 1.11
CA CYS A 416 -4.84 -13.16 1.58
C CYS A 416 -4.32 -11.87 0.92
N ASP A 417 -5.21 -11.07 0.32
CA ASP A 417 -4.84 -9.84 -0.40
C ASP A 417 -3.69 -10.04 -1.42
N HIS A 418 -3.77 -11.13 -2.19
CA HIS A 418 -2.76 -11.57 -3.16
C HIS A 418 -1.38 -11.89 -2.56
N ARG A 419 -1.28 -12.04 -1.22
CA ARG A 419 -0.04 -12.38 -0.53
C ARG A 419 -0.13 -13.79 0.08
N PRO A 420 0.88 -14.66 -0.12
CA PRO A 420 1.00 -15.92 0.63
C PRO A 420 1.04 -15.65 2.14
N VAL A 421 0.29 -16.40 2.92
CA VAL A 421 0.19 -16.21 4.38
C VAL A 421 1.21 -17.08 5.11
N PHE A 422 2.40 -16.52 5.36
CA PHE A 422 3.43 -17.12 6.18
C PHE A 422 4.30 -16.06 6.86
N ALA A 423 4.91 -16.43 7.98
CA ALA A 423 5.86 -15.61 8.72
C ALA A 423 6.85 -16.50 9.48
N ALA A 424 8.00 -15.96 9.86
CA ALA A 424 9.01 -16.71 10.60
C ALA A 424 9.71 -15.83 11.63
N ASN A 425 10.24 -16.47 12.67
CA ASN A 425 11.21 -15.91 13.58
C ASN A 425 12.44 -16.82 13.66
N ALA A 426 13.38 -16.52 14.55
CA ALA A 426 14.61 -17.29 14.71
C ALA A 426 14.40 -18.79 15.01
N ARG A 427 13.25 -19.18 15.56
CA ARG A 427 12.97 -20.52 16.07
C ARG A 427 11.99 -21.30 15.21
N HIS A 428 10.94 -20.65 14.74
CA HIS A 428 9.78 -21.30 14.12
C HIS A 428 9.33 -20.55 12.87
N ARG A 429 8.73 -21.29 11.93
CA ARG A 429 7.96 -20.78 10.80
C ARG A 429 6.48 -21.09 11.00
N PHE A 430 5.63 -20.15 10.63
CA PHE A 430 4.18 -20.25 10.72
C PHE A 430 3.54 -19.97 9.36
N TRP A 431 2.47 -20.68 9.03
CA TRP A 431 1.71 -20.46 7.80
C TRP A 431 0.23 -20.78 8.00
N ALA A 432 -0.64 -20.12 7.24
CA ALA A 432 -2.05 -20.49 7.17
C ALA A 432 -2.29 -21.40 5.97
N SER A 433 -3.04 -22.48 6.15
CA SER A 433 -3.50 -23.37 5.06
C SER A 433 -4.79 -24.04 5.47
N ASP A 434 -5.79 -24.00 4.59
CA ASP A 434 -7.04 -24.74 4.71
C ASP A 434 -7.76 -24.45 6.04
N GLY A 435 -7.78 -23.17 6.44
CA GLY A 435 -8.40 -22.72 7.68
C GLY A 435 -7.66 -23.11 8.96
N GLY A 436 -6.44 -23.64 8.86
CA GLY A 436 -5.54 -23.89 9.99
C GLY A 436 -4.36 -22.92 10.02
N LEU A 437 -3.98 -22.45 11.20
CA LEU A 437 -2.64 -21.90 11.45
C LEU A 437 -1.71 -23.05 11.80
N TRP A 438 -0.61 -23.18 11.09
CA TRP A 438 0.37 -24.25 11.24
C TRP A 438 1.72 -23.68 11.71
N ARG A 439 2.48 -24.50 12.42
CA ARG A 439 3.88 -24.26 12.81
C ARG A 439 4.73 -25.46 12.40
N ASP A 440 6.00 -25.25 12.12
CA ASP A 440 6.95 -26.35 12.04
C ASP A 440 7.13 -27.04 13.41
N GLY A 441 7.55 -28.29 13.36
CA GLY A 441 7.72 -29.15 14.53
C GLY A 441 8.71 -30.28 14.25
N VAL A 442 9.26 -30.85 15.32
CA VAL A 442 10.30 -31.89 15.24
C VAL A 442 9.83 -33.13 14.46
N TYR A 443 8.54 -33.47 14.57
CA TYR A 443 7.93 -34.64 13.95
C TYR A 443 7.03 -34.29 12.75
N GLY A 444 7.08 -33.05 12.27
CA GLY A 444 6.24 -32.54 11.20
C GLY A 444 5.44 -31.30 11.60
N ALA A 445 4.59 -30.84 10.68
CA ALA A 445 3.77 -29.65 10.88
C ALA A 445 2.74 -29.85 11.99
N GLU A 446 2.59 -28.85 12.85
CA GLU A 446 1.66 -28.85 13.97
C GLU A 446 0.58 -27.79 13.78
N ARG A 447 -0.68 -28.18 13.88
CA ARG A 447 -1.79 -27.24 13.88
C ARG A 447 -1.82 -26.47 15.19
N TRP A 448 -1.71 -25.15 15.09
CA TRP A 448 -1.63 -24.20 16.20
C TRP A 448 -3.00 -23.65 16.60
N GLY A 449 -3.93 -23.56 15.64
CA GLY A 449 -5.32 -23.14 15.83
C GLY A 449 -6.10 -23.01 14.52
N ASP A 450 -7.36 -22.61 14.61
CA ASP A 450 -8.26 -22.35 13.48
C ASP A 450 -8.20 -20.88 13.05
N VAL A 451 -8.16 -20.62 11.74
CA VAL A 451 -8.14 -19.27 11.16
C VAL A 451 -9.10 -19.17 9.98
N LEU A 452 -9.47 -17.96 9.57
CA LEU A 452 -10.34 -17.77 8.41
C LEU A 452 -9.53 -17.97 7.12
N GLN A 453 -9.85 -19.05 6.39
CA GLN A 453 -9.16 -19.43 5.16
C GLN A 453 -9.16 -18.29 4.14
N GLY A 454 -7.99 -17.98 3.58
CA GLY A 454 -7.83 -16.95 2.54
C GLY A 454 -8.06 -15.51 2.99
N GLN A 455 -8.39 -15.26 4.26
CA GLN A 455 -8.76 -13.95 4.79
C GLN A 455 -7.90 -13.51 5.97
N THR A 456 -6.92 -14.33 6.38
CA THR A 456 -6.11 -14.10 7.58
C THR A 456 -4.77 -13.47 7.22
N ARG A 457 -4.47 -12.31 7.80
CA ARG A 457 -3.13 -11.71 7.87
C ARG A 457 -2.40 -12.22 9.11
N LEU A 458 -1.11 -12.49 8.98
CA LEU A 458 -0.29 -13.14 10.01
C LEU A 458 1.05 -12.41 10.21
N PHE A 459 1.38 -12.14 11.46
CA PHE A 459 2.66 -11.55 11.87
C PHE A 459 3.24 -12.32 13.07
N VAL A 460 4.55 -12.51 13.10
CA VAL A 460 5.23 -13.30 14.12
C VAL A 460 6.38 -12.50 14.71
N GLY A 461 6.35 -12.32 16.03
CA GLY A 461 7.48 -11.84 16.82
C GLY A 461 8.27 -12.97 17.47
N PRO A 462 9.28 -12.64 18.30
CA PRO A 462 10.14 -13.65 18.94
C PRO A 462 9.43 -14.54 19.96
N ARG A 463 8.38 -14.04 20.64
CA ARG A 463 7.69 -14.75 21.75
C ARG A 463 6.22 -15.05 21.50
N PHE A 464 5.59 -14.26 20.64
CA PHE A 464 4.18 -14.37 20.30
C PHE A 464 3.96 -13.82 18.89
N GLY A 465 2.82 -14.16 18.30
CA GLY A 465 2.37 -13.60 17.03
C GLY A 465 0.99 -12.96 17.16
N LEU A 466 0.64 -12.21 16.11
CA LEU A 466 -0.63 -11.52 15.93
C LEU A 466 -1.19 -11.95 14.59
N GLY A 467 -2.45 -12.34 14.57
CA GLY A 467 -3.19 -12.54 13.32
C GLY A 467 -4.53 -11.84 13.36
N PHE A 468 -5.06 -11.51 12.20
CA PHE A 468 -6.41 -10.97 12.09
C PHE A 468 -7.03 -11.23 10.72
N HIS A 469 -8.35 -11.15 10.65
CA HIS A 469 -9.12 -11.25 9.42
C HIS A 469 -10.18 -10.17 9.36
N ARG A 470 -10.44 -9.68 8.14
CA ARG A 470 -11.47 -8.67 7.87
C ARG A 470 -12.11 -8.95 6.51
N ALA A 471 -13.17 -9.75 6.53
CA ALA A 471 -13.86 -10.25 5.35
C ALA A 471 -15.36 -9.96 5.47
N ALA A 472 -15.90 -9.16 4.55
CA ALA A 472 -17.30 -8.71 4.60
C ALA A 472 -17.68 -8.13 5.97
N GLY A 473 -18.74 -8.65 6.61
CA GLY A 473 -19.17 -8.26 7.96
C GLY A 473 -18.31 -8.84 9.10
N LEU A 474 -17.40 -9.79 8.83
CA LEU A 474 -16.55 -10.40 9.85
C LEU A 474 -15.28 -9.58 10.09
N ARG A 475 -14.98 -9.34 11.37
CA ARG A 475 -13.73 -8.76 11.85
C ARG A 475 -13.30 -9.48 13.12
N GLY A 476 -12.06 -9.93 13.16
CA GLY A 476 -11.51 -10.65 14.30
C GLY A 476 -10.00 -10.57 14.32
N ALA A 477 -9.42 -10.53 15.52
CA ALA A 477 -7.98 -10.58 15.74
C ALA A 477 -7.66 -11.52 16.90
N PHE A 478 -6.44 -12.04 16.89
CA PHE A 478 -5.98 -13.02 17.85
C PHE A 478 -4.48 -12.90 18.12
N LEU A 479 -4.09 -13.24 19.35
CA LEU A 479 -2.69 -13.45 19.73
C LEU A 479 -2.42 -14.93 19.92
N PHE A 480 -1.20 -15.38 19.63
CA PHE A 480 -0.77 -16.74 19.92
C PHE A 480 0.65 -16.76 20.46
N ASN A 481 0.93 -17.67 21.39
CA ASN A 481 2.27 -17.88 21.88
C ASN A 481 3.05 -18.75 20.88
N VAL A 482 4.34 -18.50 20.66
CA VAL A 482 5.11 -19.28 19.66
C VAL A 482 5.53 -20.67 20.16
N GLU A 483 5.50 -20.90 21.47
CA GLU A 483 5.90 -22.17 22.09
C GLU A 483 4.70 -22.97 22.65
N ARG A 484 3.59 -22.30 22.98
CA ARG A 484 2.38 -22.92 23.53
C ARG A 484 1.21 -22.82 22.56
N LYS A 485 0.61 -23.98 22.24
CA LYS A 485 -0.56 -24.09 21.36
C LYS A 485 -1.77 -23.31 21.87
N GLY A 486 -2.56 -22.82 20.93
CA GLY A 486 -3.81 -22.11 21.19
C GLY A 486 -3.78 -20.66 20.72
N LEU A 487 -4.97 -20.17 20.37
CA LEU A 487 -5.22 -18.78 19.97
C LEU A 487 -6.00 -18.08 21.08
N ARG A 488 -5.59 -16.85 21.39
CA ARG A 488 -6.37 -15.90 22.19
C ARG A 488 -7.15 -15.03 21.23
N ASP A 489 -8.35 -15.49 20.89
CA ASP A 489 -9.28 -14.79 20.00
C ASP A 489 -10.08 -13.72 20.75
N GLY A 490 -10.93 -12.99 20.01
CA GLY A 490 -11.87 -12.03 20.58
C GLY A 490 -11.24 -10.70 20.99
N LEU A 491 -10.09 -10.35 20.40
CA LEU A 491 -9.44 -9.07 20.69
C LEU A 491 -10.31 -7.89 20.22
N ALA A 492 -10.56 -6.96 21.13
CA ALA A 492 -11.27 -5.72 20.85
C ALA A 492 -10.30 -4.66 20.28
N LEU A 493 -10.10 -4.69 18.97
CA LEU A 493 -9.28 -3.68 18.28
C LEU A 493 -10.14 -2.49 17.83
N PRO A 494 -9.58 -1.26 17.82
CA PRO A 494 -10.23 -0.07 17.27
C PRO A 494 -10.20 -0.14 15.73
N TRP A 495 -10.99 -1.02 15.16
CA TRP A 495 -10.98 -1.33 13.73
C TRP A 495 -11.27 -0.10 12.87
N PRO A 496 -10.50 0.10 11.78
CA PRO A 496 -10.87 1.04 10.73
C PRO A 496 -12.20 0.64 10.06
N SER A 497 -13.00 1.63 9.63
CA SER A 497 -14.31 1.41 8.98
C SER A 497 -14.22 1.32 7.46
N GLY A 498 -13.29 2.04 6.83
CA GLY A 498 -12.97 2.08 5.39
C GLY A 498 -12.07 0.93 4.91
N GLN A 499 -11.68 0.92 3.64
CA GLN A 499 -10.93 -0.19 3.04
C GLN A 499 -9.53 -0.33 3.68
N LEU A 500 -9.14 -1.53 4.09
CA LEU A 500 -7.79 -1.75 4.63
C LEU A 500 -6.82 -1.96 3.46
N LEU A 501 -5.90 -1.03 3.29
CA LEU A 501 -4.93 -1.03 2.21
C LEU A 501 -3.69 -1.87 2.54
N ASP A 502 -3.17 -1.75 3.76
CA ASP A 502 -1.98 -2.47 4.20
C ASP A 502 -1.93 -2.58 5.73
N ALA A 503 -1.10 -3.49 6.23
CA ALA A 503 -0.87 -3.66 7.66
C ALA A 503 0.55 -4.14 7.94
N GLU A 504 1.14 -3.60 8.99
CA GLU A 504 2.46 -3.97 9.50
C GLU A 504 2.37 -4.23 11.00
N ALA A 505 3.23 -5.10 11.52
CA ALA A 505 3.31 -5.34 12.96
C ALA A 505 4.77 -5.34 13.42
N VAL A 506 5.06 -4.59 14.47
CA VAL A 506 6.40 -4.53 15.07
C VAL A 506 6.33 -4.98 16.51
N PHE A 507 7.09 -6.02 16.84
CA PHE A 507 7.05 -6.67 18.15
C PHE A 507 8.16 -6.16 19.05
N ASP A 508 7.81 -5.90 20.31
CA ASP A 508 8.72 -5.80 21.44
C ASP A 508 8.56 -7.04 22.33
N THR A 509 9.19 -7.05 23.50
CA THR A 509 9.24 -8.19 24.41
C THR A 509 7.86 -8.65 24.88
N ASP A 510 6.98 -7.71 25.26
CA ASP A 510 5.65 -7.97 25.84
C ASP A 510 4.52 -7.16 25.17
N SER A 511 4.81 -6.52 24.04
CA SER A 511 3.84 -5.71 23.30
C SER A 511 4.06 -5.79 21.79
N VAL A 512 3.01 -5.48 21.03
CA VAL A 512 3.06 -5.38 19.57
C VAL A 512 2.42 -4.06 19.13
N TRP A 513 3.08 -3.39 18.20
CA TRP A 513 2.58 -2.21 17.52
C TRP A 513 1.96 -2.66 16.21
N LEU A 514 0.64 -2.65 16.13
CA LEU A 514 -0.11 -2.92 14.90
C LEU A 514 -0.32 -1.59 14.17
N LEU A 515 0.19 -1.49 12.95
CA LEU A 515 0.05 -0.33 12.08
C LEU A 515 -0.86 -0.69 10.91
N LEU A 516 -1.86 0.13 10.63
CA LEU A 516 -2.86 -0.11 9.59
C LEU A 516 -2.95 1.10 8.66
N ALA A 517 -3.03 0.86 7.36
CA ALA A 517 -3.38 1.88 6.37
C ALA A 517 -4.83 1.68 5.93
N GLU A 518 -5.68 2.68 6.12
CA GLU A 518 -7.09 2.68 5.74
C GLU A 518 -7.33 3.72 4.65
N GLU A 519 -8.08 3.34 3.61
CA GLU A 519 -8.72 4.30 2.72
C GLU A 519 -10.15 4.58 3.23
N ALA A 520 -10.40 5.82 3.65
CA ALA A 520 -11.70 6.27 4.11
C ALA A 520 -11.99 7.68 3.59
N ASN A 521 -13.17 7.88 3.01
CA ASN A 521 -13.63 9.17 2.50
C ASN A 521 -12.60 9.85 1.55
N GLY A 522 -12.04 9.07 0.63
CA GLY A 522 -11.07 9.57 -0.35
C GLY A 522 -9.69 9.92 0.21
N ARG A 523 -9.38 9.51 1.45
CA ARG A 523 -8.10 9.73 2.12
C ARG A 523 -7.50 8.43 2.63
N THR A 524 -6.17 8.37 2.58
CA THR A 524 -5.42 7.34 3.29
C THR A 524 -5.07 7.82 4.71
N VAL A 525 -5.59 7.12 5.71
CA VAL A 525 -5.33 7.36 7.15
C VAL A 525 -4.53 6.19 7.70
N HIS A 526 -3.46 6.49 8.44
CA HIS A 526 -2.69 5.51 9.16
C HIS A 526 -3.14 5.43 10.62
N HIS A 527 -3.26 4.21 11.13
CA HIS A 527 -3.58 3.93 12.53
C HIS A 527 -2.41 3.20 13.16
N ALA A 528 -2.11 3.53 14.41
CA ALA A 528 -1.21 2.76 15.26
C ALA A 528 -1.98 2.26 16.48
N VAL A 529 -1.84 0.98 16.80
CA VAL A 529 -2.46 0.34 17.97
C VAL A 529 -1.38 -0.39 18.75
N LEU A 530 -1.15 0.01 19.99
CA LEU A 530 -0.23 -0.67 20.90
C LEU A 530 -1.01 -1.71 21.71
N LEU A 531 -0.67 -2.99 21.53
CA LEU A 531 -1.30 -4.13 22.18
C LEU A 531 -0.34 -4.77 23.18
N GLY A 532 -0.85 -5.09 24.37
CA GLY A 532 -0.13 -5.95 25.31
C GLY A 532 -0.25 -7.43 24.94
N LEU A 533 0.63 -8.27 25.48
CA LEU A 533 0.57 -9.73 25.35
C LEU A 533 -0.74 -10.35 25.91
N ASP A 534 -1.42 -9.62 26.80
CA ASP A 534 -2.75 -9.98 27.31
C ASP A 534 -3.88 -9.72 26.29
N GLY A 535 -3.58 -9.09 25.16
CA GLY A 535 -4.55 -8.73 24.12
C GLY A 535 -5.26 -7.39 24.37
N ALA A 536 -4.94 -6.67 25.44
CA ALA A 536 -5.56 -5.39 25.73
C ALA A 536 -4.84 -4.23 25.01
N VAL A 537 -5.64 -3.34 24.42
CA VAL A 537 -5.17 -2.11 23.79
C VAL A 537 -4.66 -1.15 24.87
N ARG A 538 -3.39 -0.74 24.76
CA ARG A 538 -2.75 0.21 25.67
C ARG A 538 -2.94 1.65 25.23
N ALA A 539 -2.87 1.88 23.92
CA ALA A 539 -3.11 3.18 23.30
C ALA A 539 -3.31 3.03 21.79
N SER A 540 -3.83 4.07 21.16
CA SER A 540 -3.92 4.18 19.71
C SER A 540 -3.65 5.60 19.23
N ALA A 541 -3.16 5.75 18.00
CA ALA A 541 -2.96 7.04 17.34
C ALA A 541 -3.41 6.97 15.86
N ARG A 542 -3.66 8.14 15.27
CA ARG A 542 -4.03 8.29 13.87
C ARG A 542 -3.28 9.46 13.24
N ALA A 543 -2.91 9.33 11.97
CA ALA A 543 -2.29 10.37 11.18
C ALA A 543 -2.64 10.21 9.70
N ASP A 544 -2.59 11.29 8.93
CA ASP A 544 -2.75 11.21 7.47
C ASP A 544 -1.48 10.64 6.84
N ALA A 545 -1.63 9.83 5.80
CA ALA A 545 -0.49 9.29 5.07
C ALA A 545 0.38 10.43 4.49
N GLY A 546 1.69 10.38 4.74
CA GLY A 546 2.63 11.36 4.23
C GLY A 546 2.58 12.75 4.90
N ASP A 547 1.92 12.91 6.03
CA ASP A 547 1.87 14.19 6.78
C ASP A 547 3.22 14.67 7.35
N GLY A 548 4.24 13.81 7.27
CA GLY A 548 5.60 14.04 7.75
C GLY A 548 5.79 13.75 9.25
N SER A 549 4.76 13.25 9.94
CA SER A 549 4.86 12.73 11.29
C SER A 549 5.49 11.33 11.32
N TRP A 550 5.76 10.81 12.51
CA TRP A 550 6.24 9.44 12.70
C TRP A 550 5.24 8.38 12.16
N LEU A 551 3.94 8.70 12.14
CA LEU A 551 2.87 7.81 11.66
C LEU A 551 2.49 8.09 10.21
N GLY A 552 3.12 9.07 9.55
CA GLY A 552 2.94 9.34 8.12
C GLY A 552 3.34 8.18 7.22
N THR A 553 4.05 7.16 7.73
CA THR A 553 4.37 5.89 7.05
C THR A 553 4.13 4.69 7.95
N LEU A 554 3.75 3.54 7.36
CA LEU A 554 3.65 2.25 8.07
C LEU A 554 5.04 1.64 8.35
N GLY A 555 5.89 1.57 7.32
CA GLY A 555 7.21 0.98 7.40
C GLY A 555 8.24 1.86 8.13
N GLY A 556 9.47 1.34 8.24
CA GLY A 556 10.59 2.06 8.87
C GLY A 556 10.44 2.23 10.37
N LYS A 557 9.95 1.17 11.03
CA LYS A 557 9.63 1.16 12.46
C LYS A 557 10.36 0.02 13.17
N CYS A 558 10.83 0.28 14.38
CA CYS A 558 11.49 -0.74 15.21
C CYS A 558 11.11 -0.53 16.68
N ALA A 559 10.52 -1.54 17.31
CA ALA A 559 10.09 -1.50 18.70
C ALA A 559 11.19 -2.04 19.61
N VAL A 560 11.56 -1.28 20.64
CA VAL A 560 12.64 -1.62 21.57
C VAL A 560 12.35 -1.03 22.95
N GLY A 561 12.25 -1.88 23.97
CA GLY A 561 12.22 -1.44 25.37
C GLY A 561 11.04 -0.52 25.70
N GLY A 562 9.85 -0.84 25.17
CA GLY A 562 8.63 -0.05 25.34
C GLY A 562 8.50 1.16 24.42
N ALA A 563 9.50 1.46 23.60
CA ALA A 563 9.48 2.57 22.64
C ALA A 563 9.42 2.08 21.19
N LEU A 564 8.92 2.93 20.30
CA LEU A 564 8.93 2.74 18.85
C LEU A 564 9.86 3.78 18.20
N PHE A 565 10.92 3.32 17.56
CA PHE A 565 11.78 4.16 16.72
C PHE A 565 11.22 4.21 15.30
N CYS A 566 11.11 5.41 14.74
CA CYS A 566 10.49 5.69 13.46
C CYS A 566 11.44 6.45 12.55
N ALA A 567 11.71 5.92 11.36
CA ALA A 567 12.45 6.62 10.31
C ALA A 567 11.55 7.65 9.62
N THR A 568 12.05 8.88 9.49
CA THR A 568 11.38 10.00 8.81
C THR A 568 12.38 10.72 7.91
N ASP A 569 11.89 11.56 7.00
CA ASP A 569 12.76 12.37 6.13
C ASP A 569 13.56 13.43 6.92
N ALA A 570 13.18 13.71 8.17
CA ALA A 570 13.83 14.64 9.08
C ALA A 570 14.80 13.96 10.09
N GLY A 571 14.96 12.64 10.03
CA GLY A 571 15.76 11.87 10.99
C GLY A 571 14.95 10.78 11.68
N LEU A 572 15.34 10.42 12.92
CA LEU A 572 14.64 9.41 13.71
C LEU A 572 13.74 10.06 14.76
N THR A 573 12.56 9.48 14.96
CA THR A 573 11.63 9.87 16.04
C THR A 573 11.42 8.69 16.98
N ARG A 574 11.53 8.92 18.29
CA ARG A 574 11.20 7.94 19.34
C ARG A 574 9.82 8.24 19.89
N VAL A 575 8.95 7.24 19.85
CA VAL A 575 7.56 7.31 20.29
C VAL A 575 7.37 6.39 21.49
N GLU A 576 6.63 6.86 22.50
CA GLU A 576 6.38 6.11 23.73
C GLU A 576 4.92 6.21 24.15
N LEU A 577 4.50 5.25 24.98
CA LEU A 577 3.25 5.33 25.72
C LEU A 577 3.43 6.28 26.91
N GLN A 578 2.74 7.42 26.90
CA GLN A 578 2.64 8.33 28.04
C GLN A 578 1.17 8.63 28.33
N GLN A 579 0.74 8.40 29.56
CA GLN A 579 -0.62 8.70 30.02
C GLN A 579 -1.74 8.15 29.10
N GLY A 580 -1.54 6.95 28.53
CA GLY A 580 -2.52 6.32 27.63
C GLY A 580 -2.49 6.83 26.18
N GLN A 581 -1.50 7.65 25.82
CA GLN A 581 -1.33 8.20 24.47
C GLN A 581 0.04 7.82 23.90
N LEU A 582 0.12 7.73 22.56
CA LEU A 582 1.36 7.51 21.83
C LEU A 582 1.97 8.87 21.46
N VAL A 583 3.09 9.23 22.08
CA VAL A 583 3.69 10.57 21.98
C VAL A 583 5.10 10.48 21.42
N ALA A 584 5.43 11.36 20.47
CA ALA A 584 6.82 11.55 20.04
C ALA A 584 7.59 12.27 21.15
N VAL A 585 8.43 11.53 21.88
CA VAL A 585 9.13 12.03 23.08
C VAL A 585 10.52 12.58 22.77
N ARG A 586 11.12 12.17 21.65
CA ARG A 586 12.46 12.60 21.25
C ARG A 586 12.64 12.50 19.74
N GLU A 587 13.34 13.48 19.17
CA GLU A 587 13.77 13.48 17.77
C GLU A 587 15.30 13.48 17.70
N PHE A 588 15.83 12.82 16.66
CA PHE A 588 17.26 12.72 16.36
C PHE A 588 17.51 13.27 14.95
N PRO A 589 17.53 14.60 14.77
CA PRO A 589 17.75 15.21 13.46
C PRO A 589 19.14 14.92 12.89
N ASP A 590 20.13 14.62 13.74
CA ASP A 590 21.45 14.19 13.31
C ASP A 590 21.46 12.86 12.52
N ALA A 591 20.40 12.06 12.63
CA ALA A 591 20.25 10.82 11.86
C ALA A 591 19.78 11.06 10.41
N GLU A 592 19.31 12.27 10.07
CA GLU A 592 18.71 12.66 8.79
C GLU A 592 19.51 12.30 7.51
N PRO A 593 20.86 12.27 7.48
CA PRO A 593 21.62 11.79 6.32
C PRO A 593 21.56 10.27 6.11
N PHE A 594 21.29 9.54 7.18
CA PHE A 594 21.43 8.08 7.23
C PHE A 594 20.08 7.38 7.18
N VAL A 595 18.99 8.10 7.46
CA VAL A 595 17.61 7.60 7.42
C VAL A 595 16.70 8.45 6.54
N ASP A 596 15.65 7.83 6.04
CA ASP A 596 14.51 8.48 5.41
C ASP A 596 13.26 7.63 5.66
N ALA A 597 12.08 8.16 5.35
CA ALA A 597 10.81 7.51 5.63
C ALA A 597 10.59 6.18 4.86
N GLY A 598 11.44 5.87 3.88
CA GLY A 598 11.41 4.66 3.06
C GLY A 598 12.45 3.60 3.44
N ARG A 599 13.24 3.81 4.50
CA ARG A 599 14.22 2.83 5.01
C ARG A 599 13.64 1.99 6.14
N GLY A 600 13.99 0.70 6.14
CA GLY A 600 13.66 -0.21 7.24
C GLY A 600 14.51 0.05 8.48
N LEU A 601 14.00 -0.33 9.65
CA LEU A 601 14.74 -0.27 10.91
C LEU A 601 14.70 -1.63 11.59
N LEU A 602 15.84 -2.09 12.09
CA LEU A 602 15.99 -3.34 12.83
C LEU A 602 16.88 -3.12 14.04
N LEU A 603 16.62 -3.83 15.15
CA LEU A 603 17.52 -3.82 16.29
C LEU A 603 18.53 -4.97 16.19
N SER A 604 19.81 -4.64 16.30
CA SER A 604 20.89 -5.61 16.38
C SER A 604 21.69 -5.42 17.68
N ARG A 605 22.57 -6.38 18.02
CA ARG A 605 23.52 -6.23 19.14
C ARG A 605 24.47 -5.04 18.96
N GLU A 606 24.70 -4.59 17.72
CA GLU A 606 25.59 -3.46 17.43
C GLU A 606 24.91 -2.08 17.55
N GLY A 607 23.58 -2.06 17.64
CA GLY A 607 22.74 -0.86 17.65
C GLY A 607 21.56 -0.95 16.69
N LEU A 608 20.96 0.20 16.40
CA LEU A 608 19.84 0.33 15.47
C LEU A 608 20.35 0.24 14.03
N THR A 609 19.99 -0.81 13.31
CA THR A 609 20.37 -1.00 11.91
C THR A 609 19.33 -0.39 10.98
N VAL A 610 19.80 0.47 10.09
CA VAL A 610 19.04 1.02 8.98
C VAL A 610 19.20 0.10 7.77
N VAL A 611 18.07 -0.32 7.23
CA VAL A 611 18.00 -1.17 6.04
C VAL A 611 17.71 -0.29 4.83
N GLY A 612 18.75 -0.04 4.04
CA GLY A 612 18.66 0.64 2.75
C GLY A 612 18.32 -0.33 1.62
N ALA A 613 18.20 0.20 0.41
CA ALA A 613 17.99 -0.62 -0.79
C ALA A 613 19.21 -1.48 -1.12
N GLN A 614 20.42 -0.96 -0.89
CA GLN A 614 21.68 -1.58 -1.32
C GLN A 614 22.69 -1.73 -0.18
N ASP A 615 22.35 -1.27 1.02
CA ASP A 615 23.27 -1.19 2.14
C ASP A 615 22.58 -1.44 3.47
N LEU A 616 23.38 -1.85 4.46
CA LEU A 616 23.01 -1.87 5.86
C LEU A 616 23.93 -0.93 6.63
N THR A 617 23.34 -0.05 7.43
CA THR A 617 24.08 0.94 8.21
C THR A 617 23.64 0.89 9.67
N VAL A 618 24.58 0.62 10.58
CA VAL A 618 24.34 0.62 12.03
C VAL A 618 24.49 2.04 12.56
N LEU A 619 23.49 2.48 13.31
CA LEU A 619 23.49 3.75 14.04
C LEU A 619 23.74 3.50 15.52
N ARG A 620 24.69 4.27 16.06
CA ARG A 620 24.93 4.41 17.49
C ARG A 620 24.66 5.85 17.88
N MET A 621 23.78 6.03 18.86
CA MET A 621 23.41 7.31 19.43
C MET A 621 24.12 7.41 20.79
N THR A 622 24.98 8.40 20.96
CA THR A 622 25.70 8.68 22.22
C THR A 622 25.02 9.77 23.01
#